data_AF-B1N4T4-F1
#
_entry.id   AF-B1N4T4-F1
#
_cell.length_a   1.000
_cell.length_b   1.000
_cell.length_c   1.000
_cell.angle_alpha   90.00
_cell.angle_beta   90.00
_cell.angle_gamma   90.00
#
_symmetry.space_group_name_H-M   'P 1'
#
loop_
_entity.id
_entity.type
_entity.pdbx_description
1 polymer ?
#
loop_
_entity_poly.entity_id
_entity_poly.type
_entity_poly.pdbx_seq_one_letter_code
_entity_poly.pdbx_strand_id
1 'polypeptide(L)'
;MKMAGQDVSVFPKWSIVDPCHSMSLPDNQVRNGIIDSFVHVYEQYIGHYQENPVTDGEAEAVMRTLMKVAPITLKDHYDYQARATFCYAATVALNYSLACGVEQCWGAHMIGHEITAYYGLAHGETLAMTMPGVMRFHKEKNAKKLIQMAQQVFGIPNPKPEDAITATENFFLSIGAKVRLSQWEKGKEFFDQIAQKFDSRPCGVYKDIDSKACLTILNDIY
;
A
#
# COMPACT_ATOMS: atom_id res chain seq x y z
N MET A 1 -18.12 5.78 -9.65
CA MET A 1 -16.78 6.30 -9.29
C MET A 1 -16.68 6.31 -7.78
N LYS A 2 -15.64 5.71 -7.20
CA LYS A 2 -15.31 5.87 -5.78
C LYS A 2 -14.54 7.18 -5.63
N MET A 3 -15.04 8.12 -4.83
CA MET A 3 -14.42 9.44 -4.60
C MET A 3 -13.96 9.56 -3.15
N ALA A 4 -12.95 10.40 -2.91
CA ALA A 4 -12.47 10.77 -1.58
C ALA A 4 -12.64 12.28 -1.36
N GLY A 5 -12.91 12.68 -0.12
CA GLY A 5 -12.94 14.07 0.32
C GLY A 5 -12.20 14.19 1.65
N GLN A 6 -11.53 15.32 1.86
CA GLN A 6 -10.79 15.62 3.09
C GLN A 6 -11.16 17.01 3.57
N ASP A 7 -11.59 17.11 4.83
CA ASP A 7 -11.88 18.38 5.49
C ASP A 7 -11.52 18.27 6.97
N VAL A 8 -10.85 19.28 7.52
CA VAL A 8 -10.41 19.27 8.94
C VAL A 8 -11.62 19.24 9.88
N SER A 9 -12.77 19.79 9.48
CA SER A 9 -14.00 19.83 10.28
C SER A 9 -14.64 18.46 10.50
N VAL A 10 -14.33 17.47 9.66
CA VAL A 10 -14.88 16.10 9.80
C VAL A 10 -13.96 15.16 10.58
N PHE A 11 -12.83 15.64 11.12
CA PHE A 11 -12.01 14.82 12.00
C PHE A 11 -12.77 14.48 13.29
N PRO A 12 -12.76 13.21 13.73
CA PRO A 12 -13.41 12.81 14.96
C PRO A 12 -12.74 13.53 16.15
N LYS A 13 -13.56 13.92 17.14
CA LYS A 13 -13.04 14.52 18.39
C LYS A 13 -12.28 13.51 19.24
N TRP A 14 -12.65 12.23 19.12
CA TRP A 14 -12.02 11.10 19.80
C TRP A 14 -12.34 9.83 19.02
N SER A 15 -11.44 8.85 19.12
CA SER A 15 -11.60 7.51 18.56
C SER A 15 -11.18 6.48 19.61
N ILE A 16 -12.05 5.51 19.89
CA ILE A 16 -11.72 4.38 20.76
C ILE A 16 -11.39 3.19 19.86
N VAL A 17 -10.17 2.68 19.97
CA VAL A 17 -9.69 1.54 19.19
C VAL A 17 -9.42 0.39 20.15
N ASP A 18 -10.41 -0.49 20.35
CA ASP A 18 -10.26 -1.72 21.12
C ASP A 18 -9.89 -2.88 20.18
N PRO A 19 -8.68 -3.46 20.28
CA PRO A 19 -8.25 -4.56 19.44
C PRO A 19 -9.13 -5.81 19.53
N CYS A 20 -9.85 -6.03 20.63
CA CYS A 20 -10.72 -7.18 20.84
C CYS A 20 -11.84 -7.24 19.80
N HIS A 21 -12.36 -6.09 19.37
CA HIS A 21 -13.41 -6.04 18.33
C HIS A 21 -12.92 -6.45 16.95
N SER A 22 -11.60 -6.54 16.76
CA SER A 22 -11.00 -6.93 15.50
C SER A 22 -10.74 -8.44 15.41
N MET A 23 -10.87 -9.19 16.52
CA MET A 23 -10.58 -10.63 16.60
C MET A 23 -11.60 -11.52 15.87
N SER A 24 -12.83 -11.03 15.67
CA SER A 24 -13.88 -11.75 14.93
C SER A 24 -13.83 -11.54 13.41
N LEU A 25 -12.91 -10.70 12.92
CA LEU A 25 -12.77 -10.44 11.49
C LEU A 25 -12.28 -11.70 10.76
N PRO A 26 -12.83 -11.99 9.57
CA PRO A 26 -12.32 -13.09 8.74
C PRO A 26 -10.94 -12.76 8.16
N ASP A 27 -10.14 -13.79 7.85
CA ASP A 27 -8.75 -13.67 7.40
C ASP A 27 -8.58 -12.71 6.23
N ASN A 28 -9.53 -12.70 5.29
CA ASN A 28 -9.47 -11.80 4.14
C ASN A 28 -9.54 -10.32 4.55
N GLN A 29 -10.38 -9.96 5.52
CA GLN A 29 -10.45 -8.57 6.01
C GLN A 29 -9.21 -8.19 6.81
N VAL A 30 -8.70 -9.12 7.62
CA VAL A 30 -7.45 -8.94 8.38
C VAL A 30 -6.27 -8.71 7.43
N ARG A 31 -6.12 -9.58 6.42
CA ARG A 31 -5.12 -9.45 5.36
C ARG A 31 -5.27 -8.12 4.61
N ASN A 32 -6.49 -7.75 4.23
CA ASN A 32 -6.73 -6.50 3.49
C ASN A 32 -6.31 -5.29 4.32
N GLY A 33 -6.59 -5.27 5.63
CA GLY A 33 -6.14 -4.19 6.52
C GLY A 33 -4.62 -4.13 6.68
N ILE A 34 -3.93 -5.27 6.72
CA ILE A 34 -2.46 -5.32 6.76
C ILE A 34 -1.86 -4.72 5.48
N ILE A 35 -2.38 -5.11 4.32
CA ILE A 35 -1.91 -4.62 3.02
C ILE A 35 -2.18 -3.12 2.90
N ASP A 36 -3.39 -2.68 3.23
CA ASP A 36 -3.80 -1.27 3.20
C ASP A 36 -2.89 -0.41 4.09
N SER A 37 -2.64 -0.85 5.33
CA SER A 37 -1.71 -0.16 6.24
C SER A 37 -0.28 -0.11 5.70
N PHE A 38 0.20 -1.21 5.09
CA PHE A 38 1.55 -1.25 4.53
C PHE A 38 1.68 -0.30 3.33
N VAL A 39 0.67 -0.25 2.46
CA VAL A 39 0.64 0.62 1.28
C VAL A 39 0.54 2.08 1.69
N HIS A 40 -0.28 2.42 2.69
CA HIS A 40 -0.33 3.78 3.26
C HIS A 40 1.03 4.27 3.73
N VAL A 41 1.78 3.43 4.45
CA VAL A 41 3.13 3.78 4.90
C VAL A 41 4.06 3.96 3.69
N TYR A 42 4.04 3.03 2.74
CA TYR A 42 4.87 3.11 1.53
C TYR A 42 4.62 4.38 0.72
N GLU A 43 3.38 4.79 0.53
CA GLU A 43 3.06 5.96 -0.29
C GLU A 43 3.42 7.30 0.36
N GLN A 44 3.64 7.33 1.68
CA GLN A 44 4.24 8.46 2.40
C GLN A 44 5.78 8.36 2.45
N TYR A 45 6.33 7.16 2.30
CA TYR A 45 7.76 6.88 2.34
C TYR A 45 8.46 7.11 1.00
N ILE A 46 7.80 6.84 -0.13
CA ILE A 46 8.44 6.81 -1.45
C ILE A 46 8.44 8.19 -2.15
N GLY A 47 9.47 8.47 -2.96
CA GLY A 47 9.53 9.65 -3.84
C GLY A 47 10.49 10.76 -3.40
N HIS A 48 10.97 10.72 -2.17
CA HIS A 48 11.94 11.66 -1.58
C HIS A 48 13.11 10.85 -0.98
N TYR A 49 14.35 11.32 -1.09
CA TYR A 49 15.52 10.58 -0.59
C TYR A 49 16.41 11.47 0.27
N GLN A 50 16.66 11.07 1.52
CA GLN A 50 17.43 11.82 2.51
C GLN A 50 16.87 13.22 2.84
N GLU A 51 15.60 13.47 2.55
CA GLU A 51 14.93 14.73 2.87
C GLU A 51 14.37 14.75 4.30
N ASN A 52 13.86 13.60 4.79
CA ASN A 52 13.34 13.47 6.14
C ASN A 52 13.69 12.11 6.78
N PRO A 53 14.89 11.97 7.38
CA PRO A 53 15.34 10.69 7.95
C PRO A 53 14.53 10.26 9.19
N VAL A 54 13.84 11.18 9.86
CA VAL A 54 13.00 10.85 11.03
C VAL A 54 11.76 10.10 10.58
N THR A 55 10.97 10.67 9.66
CA THR A 55 9.77 10.00 9.14
C THR A 55 10.12 8.74 8.35
N ASP A 56 11.29 8.69 7.70
CA ASP A 56 11.81 7.46 7.08
C ASP A 56 11.99 6.34 8.11
N GLY A 57 12.69 6.60 9.21
CA GLY A 57 12.93 5.61 10.26
C GLY A 57 11.63 5.15 10.92
N GLU A 58 10.67 6.08 11.13
CA GLU A 58 9.34 5.77 11.64
C GLU A 58 8.55 4.88 10.67
N ALA A 59 8.49 5.24 9.38
CA ALA A 59 7.82 4.46 8.34
C ALA A 59 8.42 3.06 8.22
N GLU A 60 9.76 2.94 8.22
CA GLU A 60 10.46 1.67 8.19
C GLU A 60 10.15 0.80 9.41
N ALA A 61 10.05 1.39 10.60
CA ALA A 61 9.65 0.69 11.81
C ALA A 61 8.20 0.18 11.74
N VAL A 62 7.28 0.99 11.20
CA VAL A 62 5.88 0.58 11.02
C VAL A 62 5.77 -0.57 10.01
N MET A 63 6.45 -0.48 8.85
CA MET A 63 6.46 -1.57 7.85
C MET A 63 7.00 -2.88 8.42
N ARG A 64 8.14 -2.86 9.12
CA ARG A 64 8.70 -4.04 9.81
C ARG A 64 7.73 -4.59 10.86
N THR A 65 7.05 -3.72 11.59
CA THR A 65 6.06 -4.11 12.60
C THR A 65 4.87 -4.82 11.96
N LEU A 66 4.30 -4.26 10.89
CA LEU A 66 3.21 -4.87 10.12
C LEU A 66 3.61 -6.25 9.60
N MET A 67 4.79 -6.39 9.00
CA MET A 67 5.30 -7.68 8.53
C MET A 67 5.46 -8.70 9.66
N LYS A 68 5.90 -8.27 10.83
CA LYS A 68 6.07 -9.15 12.01
C LYS A 68 4.73 -9.66 12.54
N VAL A 69 3.73 -8.79 12.66
CA VAL A 69 2.44 -9.16 13.27
C VAL A 69 1.49 -9.85 12.30
N ALA A 70 1.63 -9.62 11.00
CA ALA A 70 0.77 -10.19 9.97
C ALA A 70 0.58 -11.71 10.05
N PRO A 71 1.63 -12.56 10.05
CA PRO A 71 1.45 -14.00 10.15
C PRO A 71 0.90 -14.46 11.52
N ILE A 72 1.16 -13.69 12.59
CA ILE A 72 0.66 -14.01 13.94
C ILE A 72 -0.85 -13.79 13.98
N THR A 73 -1.28 -12.60 13.55
CA THR A 73 -2.69 -12.17 13.53
C THR A 73 -3.56 -13.01 12.60
N LEU A 74 -3.01 -13.57 11.51
CA LEU A 74 -3.73 -14.47 10.61
C LEU A 74 -3.76 -15.92 11.10
N LYS A 75 -2.77 -16.35 11.90
CA LYS A 75 -2.72 -17.70 12.45
C LYS A 75 -3.54 -17.83 13.73
N ASP A 76 -3.49 -16.82 14.59
CA ASP A 76 -4.24 -16.73 15.83
C ASP A 76 -4.93 -15.36 15.93
N HIS A 77 -6.23 -15.35 15.62
CA HIS A 77 -7.04 -14.14 15.65
C HIS A 77 -7.22 -13.56 17.05
N TYR A 78 -6.98 -14.36 18.11
CA TYR A 78 -7.17 -13.98 19.50
C TYR A 78 -5.87 -13.56 20.21
N ASP A 79 -4.73 -13.51 19.50
CA ASP A 79 -3.49 -12.95 20.04
C ASP A 79 -3.66 -11.43 20.25
N TYR A 80 -4.01 -11.06 21.48
CA TYR A 80 -4.26 -9.66 21.85
C TYR A 80 -3.08 -8.74 21.52
N GLN A 81 -1.84 -9.18 21.76
CA GLN A 81 -0.67 -8.33 21.55
C GLN A 81 -0.42 -8.06 20.07
N ALA A 82 -0.57 -9.09 19.22
CA ALA A 82 -0.48 -8.93 17.78
C ALA A 82 -1.60 -8.04 17.24
N ARG A 83 -2.85 -8.23 17.69
CA ARG A 83 -3.99 -7.38 17.29
C ARG A 83 -3.82 -5.94 17.74
N ALA A 84 -3.39 -5.71 18.98
CA ALA A 84 -3.15 -4.37 19.52
C ALA A 84 -2.05 -3.65 18.76
N THR A 85 -0.94 -4.34 18.50
CA THR A 85 0.18 -3.82 17.72
C THR A 85 -0.26 -3.50 16.30
N PHE A 86 -1.04 -4.38 15.66
CA PHE A 86 -1.58 -4.12 14.33
C PHE A 86 -2.52 -2.90 14.31
N CYS A 87 -3.47 -2.79 15.24
CA CYS A 87 -4.38 -1.65 15.31
C CYS A 87 -3.63 -0.32 15.46
N TYR A 88 -2.59 -0.29 16.30
CA TYR A 88 -1.79 0.91 16.48
C TYR A 88 -0.91 1.21 15.26
N ALA A 89 -0.29 0.20 14.65
CA ALA A 89 0.48 0.37 13.42
C ALA A 89 -0.39 0.90 12.27
N ALA A 90 -1.61 0.38 12.10
CA ALA A 90 -2.58 0.88 11.13
C ALA A 90 -3.02 2.32 11.42
N THR A 91 -3.14 2.69 12.71
CA THR A 91 -3.42 4.08 13.11
C THR A 91 -2.27 5.00 12.69
N VAL A 92 -1.03 4.66 13.00
CA VAL A 92 0.16 5.46 12.63
C VAL A 92 0.33 5.50 11.10
N ALA A 93 -0.03 4.44 10.39
CA ALA A 93 0.05 4.39 8.93
C ALA A 93 -0.75 5.51 8.25
N LEU A 94 -1.80 6.05 8.88
CA LEU A 94 -2.67 7.07 8.27
C LEU A 94 -3.14 8.17 9.25
N ASN A 95 -2.35 8.48 10.28
CA ASN A 95 -2.65 9.61 11.19
C ASN A 95 -1.94 10.92 10.80
N TYR A 96 -1.34 10.98 9.60
CA TYR A 96 -0.53 12.07 9.08
C TYR A 96 0.86 12.28 9.70
N SER A 97 1.27 11.53 10.74
CA SER A 97 2.61 11.72 11.32
C SER A 97 3.72 11.41 10.31
N LEU A 98 3.54 10.37 9.49
CA LEU A 98 4.48 9.96 8.45
C LEU A 98 4.49 10.86 7.22
N ALA A 99 3.44 11.68 7.04
CA ALA A 99 3.32 12.65 5.94
C ALA A 99 3.99 14.00 6.25
N CYS A 100 4.47 14.21 7.48
CA CYS A 100 5.05 15.48 7.90
C CYS A 100 6.29 15.83 7.06
N GLY A 101 6.18 16.91 6.28
CA GLY A 101 7.31 17.47 5.52
C GLY A 101 7.70 16.68 4.26
N VAL A 102 6.82 15.80 3.76
CA VAL A 102 7.08 14.98 2.57
C VAL A 102 5.93 15.06 1.56
N GLU A 103 6.26 15.03 0.26
CA GLU A 103 5.28 14.82 -0.80
C GLU A 103 4.88 13.34 -0.85
N GLN A 104 3.60 13.06 -1.12
CA GLN A 104 3.04 11.71 -1.04
C GLN A 104 2.70 11.16 -2.44
N CYS A 105 2.82 9.85 -2.60
CA CYS A 105 2.68 9.18 -3.89
C CYS A 105 1.22 8.99 -4.32
N TRP A 106 0.41 8.27 -3.54
CA TRP A 106 -0.99 7.94 -3.84
C TRP A 106 -1.27 7.22 -5.17
N GLY A 107 -0.25 6.79 -5.91
CA GLY A 107 -0.42 6.15 -7.22
C GLY A 107 -1.14 4.81 -7.14
N ALA A 108 -0.77 3.96 -6.18
CA ALA A 108 -1.34 2.63 -6.02
C ALA A 108 -2.81 2.71 -5.56
N HIS A 109 -3.12 3.64 -4.65
CA HIS A 109 -4.49 3.89 -4.20
C HIS A 109 -5.40 4.38 -5.32
N MET A 110 -4.94 5.34 -6.12
CA MET A 110 -5.76 5.91 -7.18
C MET A 110 -6.09 4.88 -8.27
N ILE A 111 -5.13 4.05 -8.68
CA ILE A 111 -5.40 2.94 -9.61
C ILE A 111 -6.28 1.88 -8.94
N GLY A 112 -6.01 1.54 -7.67
CA GLY A 112 -6.78 0.53 -6.92
C GLY A 112 -8.24 0.91 -6.72
N HIS A 113 -8.56 2.20 -6.55
CA HIS A 113 -9.93 2.71 -6.50
C HIS A 113 -10.72 2.42 -7.78
N GLU A 114 -10.10 2.61 -8.93
CA GLU A 114 -10.76 2.33 -10.21
C GLU A 114 -10.89 0.81 -10.44
N ILE A 115 -9.88 0.00 -10.11
CA ILE A 115 -10.01 -1.47 -10.16
C ILE A 115 -11.15 -1.94 -9.25
N THR A 116 -11.26 -1.40 -8.03
CA THR A 116 -12.38 -1.69 -7.12
C THR A 116 -13.73 -1.34 -7.78
N ALA A 117 -13.83 -0.16 -8.39
CA ALA A 117 -15.07 0.33 -8.98
C ALA A 117 -15.54 -0.48 -10.19
N TYR A 118 -14.62 -0.98 -11.02
CA TYR A 118 -14.95 -1.74 -12.23
C TYR A 118 -15.02 -3.26 -12.02
N TYR A 119 -14.19 -3.82 -11.14
CA TYR A 119 -14.09 -5.28 -10.94
C TYR A 119 -14.73 -5.79 -9.63
N GLY A 120 -15.09 -4.90 -8.70
CA GLY A 120 -15.73 -5.26 -7.43
C GLY A 120 -14.81 -5.94 -6.42
N LEU A 121 -13.49 -5.82 -6.58
CA LEU A 121 -12.49 -6.39 -5.68
C LEU A 121 -12.35 -5.55 -4.39
N ALA A 122 -11.99 -6.18 -3.28
CA ALA A 122 -11.79 -5.44 -2.03
C ALA A 122 -10.55 -4.54 -2.12
N HIS A 123 -10.55 -3.44 -1.35
CA HIS A 123 -9.52 -2.41 -1.47
C HIS A 123 -8.10 -2.95 -1.30
N GLY A 124 -7.82 -3.65 -0.20
CA GLY A 124 -6.51 -4.26 0.04
C GLY A 124 -6.08 -5.29 -1.03
N GLU A 125 -7.03 -5.97 -1.66
CA GLU A 125 -6.74 -6.89 -2.78
C GLU A 125 -6.27 -6.12 -4.01
N THR A 126 -6.89 -4.96 -4.30
CA THR A 126 -6.42 -4.09 -5.38
C THR A 126 -5.04 -3.53 -5.12
N LEU A 127 -4.77 -3.12 -3.87
CA LEU A 127 -3.47 -2.55 -3.48
C LEU A 127 -2.34 -3.58 -3.52
N ALA A 128 -2.62 -4.85 -3.22
CA ALA A 128 -1.66 -5.94 -3.34
C ALA A 128 -1.10 -6.09 -4.77
N MET A 129 -1.89 -5.68 -5.77
CA MET A 129 -1.51 -5.70 -7.18
C MET A 129 -0.91 -4.36 -7.61
N THR A 130 -1.58 -3.25 -7.29
CA THR A 130 -1.21 -1.93 -7.81
C THR A 130 0.07 -1.38 -7.18
N MET A 131 0.36 -1.67 -5.91
CA MET A 131 1.60 -1.20 -5.28
C MET A 131 2.85 -1.74 -6.00
N PRO A 132 3.03 -3.07 -6.19
CA PRO A 132 4.16 -3.58 -6.97
C PRO A 132 4.23 -3.04 -8.40
N GLY A 133 3.08 -2.86 -9.07
CA GLY A 133 3.03 -2.29 -10.42
C GLY A 133 3.54 -0.84 -10.46
N VAL A 134 3.12 -0.01 -9.51
CA VAL A 134 3.61 1.37 -9.36
C VAL A 134 5.10 1.39 -9.00
N MET A 135 5.54 0.49 -8.12
CA MET A 135 6.97 0.35 -7.79
C MET A 135 7.81 0.03 -9.04
N ARG A 136 7.35 -0.88 -9.91
CA ARG A 136 8.04 -1.21 -11.16
C ARG A 136 8.05 -0.03 -12.14
N PHE A 137 6.92 0.65 -12.29
CA PHE A 137 6.81 1.81 -13.17
C PHE A 137 7.76 2.95 -12.76
N HIS A 138 7.84 3.26 -11.46
CA HIS A 138 8.72 4.30 -10.94
C HIS A 138 10.09 3.81 -10.48
N LYS A 139 10.46 2.56 -10.78
CA LYS A 139 11.66 1.91 -10.24
C LYS A 139 12.93 2.75 -10.41
N GLU A 140 13.16 3.29 -11.60
CA GLU A 140 14.35 4.10 -11.90
C GLU A 140 14.33 5.43 -11.14
N LYS A 141 13.18 6.12 -11.07
CA LYS A 141 13.03 7.39 -10.35
C LYS A 141 13.18 7.22 -8.84
N ASN A 142 12.71 6.09 -8.32
CA ASN A 142 12.72 5.74 -6.91
C ASN A 142 13.87 4.82 -6.49
N ALA A 143 14.87 4.60 -7.35
CA ALA A 143 15.88 3.57 -7.15
C ALA A 143 16.55 3.63 -5.77
N LYS A 144 16.97 4.83 -5.34
CA LYS A 144 17.62 5.03 -4.04
C LYS A 144 16.72 4.66 -2.85
N LYS A 145 15.43 5.01 -2.91
CA LYS A 145 14.48 4.68 -1.84
C LYS A 145 14.06 3.23 -1.85
N LEU A 146 13.98 2.60 -3.01
CA LEU A 146 13.76 1.15 -3.10
C LEU A 146 14.95 0.38 -2.53
N ILE A 147 16.19 0.82 -2.79
CA ILE A 147 17.40 0.26 -2.16
C ILE A 147 17.34 0.44 -0.63
N GLN A 148 16.99 1.64 -0.15
CA GLN A 148 16.84 1.90 1.29
C GLN A 148 15.75 1.00 1.90
N MET A 149 14.59 0.86 1.26
CA MET A 149 13.52 -0.03 1.71
C MET A 149 13.98 -1.50 1.76
N ALA A 150 14.64 -1.98 0.71
CA ALA A 150 15.19 -3.34 0.66
C ALA A 150 16.16 -3.60 1.82
N GLN A 151 17.00 -2.63 2.14
CA GLN A 151 17.97 -2.75 3.24
C GLN A 151 17.31 -2.63 4.62
N GLN A 152 16.53 -1.57 4.84
CA GLN A 152 16.03 -1.20 6.18
C GLN A 152 14.76 -1.94 6.58
N VAL A 153 13.88 -2.26 5.63
CA VAL A 153 12.63 -2.97 5.90
C VAL A 153 12.82 -4.47 5.76
N PHE A 154 13.46 -4.91 4.69
CA PHE A 154 13.59 -6.33 4.36
C PHE A 154 14.93 -6.96 4.77
N GLY A 155 15.91 -6.17 5.22
CA GLY A 155 17.20 -6.68 5.71
C GLY A 155 18.11 -7.24 4.61
N ILE A 156 17.92 -6.84 3.35
CA ILE A 156 18.66 -7.37 2.20
C ILE A 156 20.02 -6.65 2.10
N PRO A 157 21.16 -7.36 2.15
CA PRO A 157 22.48 -6.76 2.01
C PRO A 157 22.80 -6.42 0.56
N ASN A 158 23.40 -5.24 0.32
CA ASN A 158 23.75 -4.72 -1.02
C ASN A 158 22.60 -4.82 -2.05
N PRO A 159 21.40 -4.30 -1.72
CA PRO A 159 20.22 -4.54 -2.54
C PRO A 159 20.23 -3.69 -3.81
N LYS A 160 19.47 -4.16 -4.80
CA LYS A 160 19.04 -3.44 -5.98
C LYS A 160 17.59 -2.96 -5.81
N PRO A 161 17.12 -1.98 -6.59
CA PRO A 161 15.73 -1.50 -6.50
C PRO A 161 14.69 -2.62 -6.65
N GLU A 162 14.94 -3.61 -7.50
CA GLU A 162 14.05 -4.75 -7.77
C GLU A 162 13.86 -5.66 -6.53
N ASP A 163 14.82 -5.67 -5.61
CA ASP A 163 14.76 -6.50 -4.41
C ASP A 163 13.63 -6.07 -3.48
N ALA A 164 13.40 -4.75 -3.33
CA ALA A 164 12.26 -4.24 -2.56
C ALA A 164 10.91 -4.61 -3.18
N ILE A 165 10.82 -4.57 -4.51
CA ILE A 165 9.61 -4.94 -5.26
C ILE A 165 9.29 -6.41 -5.03
N THR A 166 10.29 -7.27 -5.25
CA THR A 166 10.17 -8.73 -5.11
C THR A 166 9.85 -9.11 -3.67
N ALA A 167 10.51 -8.47 -2.69
CA ALA A 167 10.25 -8.71 -1.27
C ALA A 167 8.84 -8.28 -0.85
N THR A 168 8.33 -7.17 -1.39
CA THR A 168 6.95 -6.72 -1.17
C THR A 168 5.94 -7.71 -1.75
N GLU A 169 6.13 -8.17 -2.99
CA GLU A 169 5.26 -9.19 -3.59
C GLU A 169 5.28 -10.50 -2.79
N ASN A 170 6.47 -10.95 -2.37
CA ASN A 170 6.62 -12.14 -1.55
C ASN A 170 5.94 -12.00 -0.18
N PHE A 171 6.01 -10.82 0.44
CA PHE A 171 5.28 -10.55 1.68
C PHE A 171 3.77 -10.68 1.47
N PHE A 172 3.20 -10.01 0.46
CA PHE A 172 1.77 -10.11 0.16
C PHE A 172 1.33 -11.54 -0.19
N LEU A 173 2.12 -12.27 -0.98
CA LEU A 173 1.88 -13.68 -1.27
C LEU A 173 1.92 -14.55 0.00
N SER A 174 2.88 -14.31 0.90
CA SER A 174 3.04 -15.09 2.14
C SER A 174 1.84 -14.98 3.09
N ILE A 175 1.08 -13.89 3.02
CA ILE A 175 -0.14 -13.70 3.81
C ILE A 175 -1.40 -14.11 3.04
N GLY A 176 -1.25 -14.72 1.86
CA GLY A 176 -2.34 -15.27 1.05
C GLY A 176 -3.03 -14.26 0.13
N ALA A 177 -2.38 -13.14 -0.20
CA ALA A 177 -2.90 -12.21 -1.20
C ALA A 177 -2.66 -12.73 -2.62
N LYS A 178 -3.46 -12.23 -3.56
CA LYS A 178 -3.23 -12.38 -5.01
C LYS A 178 -2.65 -11.07 -5.54
N VAL A 179 -1.54 -11.15 -6.27
CA VAL A 179 -0.76 -9.99 -6.74
C VAL A 179 -0.88 -9.76 -8.25
N ARG A 180 -1.75 -10.53 -8.93
CA ARG A 180 -2.10 -10.34 -10.34
C ARG A 180 -3.61 -10.35 -10.56
N LEU A 181 -4.10 -9.53 -11.47
CA LEU A 181 -5.54 -9.43 -11.74
C LEU A 181 -6.11 -10.74 -12.31
N SER A 182 -5.33 -11.41 -13.17
CA SER A 182 -5.72 -12.71 -13.76
C SER A 182 -6.00 -13.80 -12.72
N GLN A 183 -5.41 -13.73 -11.52
CA GLN A 183 -5.67 -14.66 -10.41
C GLN A 183 -7.10 -14.53 -9.84
N TRP A 184 -7.81 -13.47 -10.19
CA TRP A 184 -9.21 -13.21 -9.82
C TRP A 184 -10.21 -13.57 -10.93
N GLU A 185 -9.75 -14.25 -11.99
CA GLU A 185 -10.60 -14.63 -13.14
C GLU A 185 -11.26 -13.40 -13.80
N LYS A 186 -10.56 -12.26 -13.77
CA LYS A 186 -10.96 -11.01 -14.41
C LYS A 186 -10.08 -10.77 -15.63
N GLY A 187 -10.67 -10.31 -16.74
CA GLY A 187 -9.94 -9.95 -17.94
C GLY A 187 -9.52 -8.47 -17.97
N LYS A 188 -9.16 -7.99 -19.15
CA LYS A 188 -8.68 -6.61 -19.40
C LYS A 188 -9.79 -5.67 -19.89
N GLU A 189 -11.06 -6.04 -19.74
CA GLU A 189 -12.22 -5.40 -20.40
C GLU A 189 -12.41 -3.93 -20.01
N PHE A 190 -11.88 -3.52 -18.85
CA PHE A 190 -12.02 -2.17 -18.32
C PHE A 190 -10.71 -1.36 -18.33
N PHE A 191 -9.62 -1.88 -18.90
CA PHE A 191 -8.31 -1.24 -18.78
C PHE A 191 -8.28 0.15 -19.41
N ASP A 192 -8.84 0.31 -20.61
CA ASP A 192 -8.91 1.60 -21.29
C ASP A 192 -9.81 2.59 -20.53
N GLN A 193 -10.95 2.13 -20.01
CA GLN A 193 -11.88 2.96 -19.23
C GLN A 193 -11.27 3.42 -17.91
N ILE A 194 -10.44 2.58 -17.28
CA ILE A 194 -9.68 2.94 -16.08
C ILE A 194 -8.59 3.96 -16.44
N ALA A 195 -7.78 3.67 -17.47
CA ALA A 195 -6.67 4.53 -17.89
C ALA A 195 -7.13 5.95 -18.26
N GLN A 196 -8.22 6.08 -19.02
CA GLN A 196 -8.81 7.38 -19.38
C GLN A 196 -9.16 8.26 -18.18
N LYS A 197 -9.39 7.67 -17.00
CA LYS A 197 -9.64 8.46 -15.79
C LYS A 197 -8.43 9.28 -15.35
N PHE A 198 -7.22 8.98 -15.82
CA PHE A 198 -5.99 9.66 -15.43
C PHE A 198 -5.57 10.76 -16.41
N ASP A 199 -6.25 10.93 -17.55
CA ASP A 199 -5.97 12.00 -18.53
C ASP A 199 -6.09 13.40 -17.91
N SER A 200 -7.14 13.62 -17.11
CA SER A 200 -7.40 14.93 -16.50
C SER A 200 -6.91 15.05 -15.05
N ARG A 201 -6.33 13.98 -14.49
CA ARG A 201 -5.95 13.89 -13.07
C ARG A 201 -4.77 12.92 -12.88
N PRO A 202 -3.59 13.24 -13.42
CA PRO A 202 -2.41 12.40 -13.23
C PRO A 202 -2.07 12.29 -11.73
N CYS A 203 -1.61 11.11 -11.32
CA CYS A 203 -1.28 10.82 -9.92
C CYS A 203 0.17 10.35 -9.76
N GLY A 204 0.51 9.80 -8.59
CA GLY A 204 1.87 9.46 -8.23
C GLY A 204 2.62 10.65 -7.62
N VAL A 205 3.76 10.37 -6.99
CA VAL A 205 4.58 11.42 -6.35
C VAL A 205 5.10 12.44 -7.36
N TYR A 206 5.36 12.02 -8.61
CA TYR A 206 5.84 12.88 -9.69
C TYR A 206 4.72 13.44 -10.58
N LYS A 207 3.44 13.17 -10.26
CA LYS A 207 2.26 13.53 -11.07
C LYS A 207 2.39 13.11 -12.55
N ASP A 208 2.97 11.94 -12.78
CA ASP A 208 3.31 11.40 -14.10
C ASP A 208 2.62 10.06 -14.40
N ILE A 209 1.72 9.61 -13.52
CA ILE A 209 0.82 8.51 -13.80
C ILE A 209 -0.40 9.08 -14.53
N ASP A 210 -0.22 9.36 -15.81
CA ASP A 210 -1.28 9.69 -16.78
C ASP A 210 -1.97 8.43 -17.32
N SER A 211 -2.86 8.57 -18.31
CA SER A 211 -3.57 7.44 -18.92
C SER A 211 -2.64 6.39 -19.52
N LYS A 212 -1.57 6.79 -20.21
CA LYS A 212 -0.61 5.87 -20.82
C LYS A 212 0.19 5.11 -19.76
N ALA A 213 0.64 5.83 -18.72
CA ALA A 213 1.32 5.23 -17.58
C ALA A 213 0.40 4.26 -16.82
N CYS A 214 -0.85 4.66 -16.56
CA CYS A 214 -1.86 3.81 -15.93
C CYS A 214 -2.07 2.51 -16.74
N LEU A 215 -2.23 2.62 -18.06
CA LEU A 215 -2.38 1.44 -18.92
C LEU A 215 -1.15 0.53 -18.90
N THR A 216 0.05 1.12 -18.81
CA THR A 216 1.30 0.35 -18.65
C THR A 216 1.30 -0.43 -17.34
N ILE A 217 0.92 0.21 -16.24
CA ILE A 217 0.82 -0.42 -14.91
C ILE A 217 -0.24 -1.52 -14.91
N LEU A 218 -1.44 -1.26 -15.46
CA LEU A 218 -2.52 -2.25 -15.54
C LEU A 218 -2.08 -3.51 -16.32
N ASN A 219 -1.35 -3.34 -17.42
CA ASN A 219 -0.84 -4.46 -18.19
C ASN A 219 0.26 -5.24 -17.48
N ASP A 220 1.09 -4.59 -16.66
CA ASP A 220 2.13 -5.22 -15.85
C ASP A 220 1.56 -6.05 -14.68
N ILE A 221 0.42 -5.62 -14.10
CA ILE A 221 -0.23 -6.32 -12.98
C ILE A 221 -1.25 -7.39 -13.42
N TYR A 222 -1.46 -7.58 -14.72
CA TYR A 222 -2.36 -8.61 -15.25
C TYR A 222 -1.70 -9.99 -15.24
#